data_AF-A0AAN7VL32-F1
#
_entry.id   AF-A0AAN7VL32-F1
#
_cell.length_a   1.000
_cell.length_b   1.000
_cell.length_c   1.000
_cell.angle_alpha   90.00
_cell.angle_beta   90.00
_cell.angle_gamma   90.00
#
_symmetry.space_group_name_H-M   'P 1'
#
loop_
_entity.id
_entity.type
_entity.pdbx_description
1 polymer ?
#
loop_
_entity_poly.entity_id
_entity_poly.type
_entity_poly.pdbx_seq_one_letter_code
_entity_poly.pdbx_strand_id
1 'polypeptide(L)'
;MDSTSVNVYITSIEGYHRIAAKVDRSKLIHFSELAATQLKNGTPTDQQLPKDSVTLARGAADGKALARVTTWIETNDIKEPKQMTLTGLKLERFDDIVLTYATGYAMRLKRDLRGDDLRNALYDYLHQGSLSHDEFAMLVEWLPFDGGLIKTAVHQAMFRSCKGGTFVPPDMAKIEEYAKRVGMWDEMLAAKVEIKAKMEERDRRDAEAGRPKREKWVGATAGAAS
;
A
#
# COMPACT_ATOMS: atom_id res chain seq x y z
N MET A 1 -5.75 -40.67 -8.05
CA MET A 1 -6.38 -39.59 -8.83
C MET A 1 -6.00 -38.30 -8.15
N ASP A 2 -5.07 -37.55 -8.71
CA ASP A 2 -4.72 -36.23 -8.17
C ASP A 2 -5.94 -35.32 -8.33
N SER A 3 -6.38 -34.68 -7.24
CA SER A 3 -7.47 -33.72 -7.33
C SER A 3 -7.04 -32.57 -8.23
N THR A 4 -7.80 -32.34 -9.30
CA THR A 4 -7.63 -31.19 -10.20
C THR A 4 -8.05 -29.87 -9.55
N SER A 5 -8.77 -29.95 -8.43
CA SER A 5 -9.35 -28.80 -7.75
C SER A 5 -8.84 -28.69 -6.32
N VAL A 6 -8.54 -27.46 -5.89
CA VAL A 6 -7.93 -27.13 -4.61
C VAL A 6 -8.84 -26.20 -3.83
N ASN A 7 -8.91 -26.40 -2.53
CA ASN A 7 -9.64 -25.52 -1.63
C ASN A 7 -8.68 -24.52 -0.98
N VAL A 8 -9.11 -23.27 -0.82
CA VAL A 8 -8.32 -22.22 -0.16
C VAL A 8 -8.96 -21.84 1.17
N TYR A 9 -8.16 -21.84 2.23
CA TYR A 9 -8.59 -21.59 3.60
C TYR A 9 -7.81 -20.43 4.24
N ILE A 10 -8.46 -19.76 5.20
CA ILE A 10 -7.81 -18.94 6.21
C ILE A 10 -7.84 -19.71 7.53
N THR A 11 -6.71 -19.78 8.23
CA THR A 11 -6.65 -20.37 9.57
C THR A 11 -7.18 -19.39 10.62
N SER A 12 -7.79 -19.92 11.68
CA SER A 12 -8.23 -19.18 12.85
C SER A 12 -7.96 -19.98 14.13
N ILE A 13 -8.28 -19.39 15.29
CA ILE A 13 -8.23 -20.11 16.58
C ILE A 13 -9.25 -21.27 16.60
N GLU A 14 -10.36 -21.14 15.87
CA GLU A 14 -11.45 -22.11 15.82
C GLU A 14 -11.25 -23.19 14.74
N GLY A 15 -10.17 -23.09 13.93
CA GLY A 15 -9.82 -24.07 12.91
C GLY A 15 -9.65 -23.44 11.52
N TYR A 16 -10.16 -24.11 10.49
CA TYR A 16 -9.97 -23.71 9.08
C TYR A 16 -11.27 -23.17 8.50
N HIS A 17 -11.26 -21.92 8.03
CA HIS A 17 -12.38 -21.33 7.33
C HIS A 17 -12.15 -21.42 5.82
N ARG A 18 -12.97 -22.20 5.13
CA ARG A 18 -12.90 -22.33 3.67
C ARG A 18 -13.44 -21.05 3.03
N ILE A 19 -12.61 -20.40 2.24
CA ILE A 19 -12.97 -19.14 1.57
C ILE A 19 -13.23 -19.36 0.08
N ALA A 20 -12.45 -20.22 -0.56
CA ALA A 20 -12.68 -20.62 -1.94
C ALA A 20 -12.68 -22.15 -2.05
N ALA A 21 -13.58 -22.67 -2.87
CA ALA A 21 -13.69 -24.09 -3.12
C ALA A 21 -13.45 -24.39 -4.60
N LYS A 22 -12.78 -25.51 -4.86
CA LYS A 22 -12.57 -26.07 -6.21
C LYS A 22 -11.88 -25.14 -7.21
N VAL A 23 -10.87 -24.39 -6.77
CA VAL A 23 -10.04 -23.59 -7.69
C VAL A 23 -9.12 -24.54 -8.46
N ASP A 24 -8.92 -24.31 -9.75
CA ASP A 24 -8.07 -25.16 -10.57
C ASP A 24 -6.62 -25.21 -10.02
N ARG A 25 -6.12 -26.43 -9.78
CA ARG A 25 -4.81 -26.68 -9.19
C ARG A 25 -3.69 -26.09 -10.04
N SER A 26 -3.78 -26.24 -11.37
CA SER A 26 -2.74 -25.80 -12.30
C SER A 26 -2.68 -24.27 -12.34
N LYS A 27 -3.83 -23.59 -12.34
CA LYS A 27 -3.93 -22.12 -12.25
C LYS A 27 -3.35 -21.64 -10.93
N LEU A 28 -3.77 -22.20 -9.80
CA LEU A 28 -3.23 -21.83 -8.49
C LEU A 28 -1.71 -21.95 -8.43
N ILE A 29 -1.15 -23.09 -8.84
CA ILE A 29 0.30 -23.31 -8.86
C ILE A 29 1.00 -22.35 -9.83
N HIS A 30 0.37 -22.03 -10.97
CA HIS A 30 0.96 -21.14 -11.96
C HIS A 30 1.03 -19.68 -11.47
N PHE A 31 -0.02 -19.22 -10.77
CA PHE A 31 -0.16 -17.82 -10.37
C PHE A 31 0.39 -17.53 -8.97
N SER A 32 0.39 -18.51 -8.06
CA SER A 32 0.75 -18.36 -6.65
C SER A 32 1.95 -19.23 -6.27
N GLU A 33 3.05 -18.59 -5.86
CA GLU A 33 4.22 -19.29 -5.34
C GLU A 33 3.92 -20.00 -4.01
N LEU A 34 2.98 -19.45 -3.22
CA LEU A 34 2.49 -20.07 -2.00
C LEU A 34 1.82 -21.42 -2.33
N ALA A 35 0.91 -21.42 -3.29
CA ALA A 35 0.23 -22.63 -3.74
C ALA A 35 1.22 -23.63 -4.34
N ALA A 36 2.15 -23.17 -5.19
CA ALA A 36 3.21 -24.02 -5.71
C ALA A 36 4.01 -24.70 -4.60
N THR A 37 4.34 -23.97 -3.52
CA THR A 37 5.08 -24.51 -2.38
C THR A 37 4.26 -25.54 -1.60
N GLN A 38 3.03 -25.18 -1.20
CA GLN A 38 2.18 -26.04 -0.36
C GLN A 38 1.67 -27.28 -1.09
N LEU A 39 1.45 -27.19 -2.41
CA LEU A 39 0.89 -28.29 -3.22
C LEU A 39 1.94 -29.19 -3.87
N LYS A 40 3.21 -28.75 -4.02
CA LYS A 40 4.30 -29.59 -4.56
C LYS A 40 5.06 -30.35 -3.47
N ASN A 41 5.23 -29.78 -2.29
CA ASN A 41 6.03 -30.38 -1.22
C ASN A 41 5.27 -31.44 -0.39
N GLY A 42 4.04 -31.77 -0.80
CA GLY A 42 3.12 -32.57 -0.01
C GLY A 42 2.53 -31.75 1.15
N THR A 43 1.29 -32.06 1.51
CA THR A 43 0.68 -31.51 2.73
C THR A 43 1.60 -31.85 3.91
N PRO A 44 2.06 -30.88 4.72
CA PRO A 44 2.79 -31.19 5.95
C PRO A 44 2.03 -32.25 6.73
N THR A 45 2.75 -33.21 7.29
CA THR A 45 2.22 -34.38 8.01
C THR A 45 1.42 -34.03 9.27
N ASP A 46 1.21 -32.74 9.56
CA ASP A 46 0.20 -32.29 10.50
C ASP A 46 -1.18 -32.71 9.98
N GLN A 47 -1.70 -33.77 10.60
CA GLN A 47 -2.94 -34.46 10.26
C GLN A 47 -4.20 -33.56 10.26
N GLN A 48 -4.07 -32.27 10.58
CA GLN A 48 -5.16 -31.31 10.61
C GLN A 48 -5.32 -30.50 9.32
N LEU A 49 -4.29 -30.40 8.46
CA LEU A 49 -4.42 -29.65 7.21
C LEU A 49 -5.30 -30.42 6.21
N PRO A 50 -6.38 -29.82 5.67
CA PRO A 50 -7.18 -30.48 4.64
C PRO A 50 -6.29 -30.88 3.46
N LYS A 51 -6.41 -32.13 2.99
CA LYS A 51 -5.70 -32.57 1.78
C LYS A 51 -6.04 -31.67 0.60
N ASP A 52 -5.06 -31.47 -0.30
CA ASP A 52 -5.20 -30.65 -1.51
C ASP A 52 -5.77 -29.25 -1.21
N SER A 53 -5.13 -28.56 -0.26
CA SER A 53 -5.52 -27.22 0.15
C SER A 53 -4.35 -26.23 0.15
N VAL A 54 -4.71 -24.96 -0.01
CA VAL A 54 -3.82 -23.82 0.26
C VAL A 54 -4.35 -23.10 1.49
N THR A 55 -3.49 -22.89 2.48
CA THR A 55 -3.85 -22.23 3.73
C THR A 55 -3.07 -20.95 3.92
N LEU A 56 -3.77 -19.87 4.28
CA LEU A 56 -3.19 -18.62 4.74
C LEU A 56 -3.36 -18.48 6.25
N ALA A 57 -2.37 -17.90 6.90
CA ALA A 57 -2.41 -17.65 8.34
C ALA A 57 -3.52 -16.65 8.69
N ARG A 58 -4.05 -16.74 9.92
CA ARG A 58 -4.96 -15.74 10.47
C ARG A 58 -4.38 -14.33 10.31
N GLY A 59 -5.18 -13.41 9.78
CA GLY A 59 -4.78 -12.02 9.59
C GLY A 59 -3.85 -11.77 8.39
N ALA A 60 -3.46 -12.81 7.64
CA ALA A 60 -2.65 -12.63 6.43
C ALA A 60 -3.48 -12.17 5.23
N ALA A 61 -4.79 -12.43 5.22
CA ALA A 61 -5.70 -12.04 4.16
C ALA A 61 -7.10 -11.75 4.71
N ASP A 62 -7.83 -10.88 4.02
CA ASP A 62 -9.27 -10.70 4.23
C ASP A 62 -10.05 -11.74 3.41
N GLY A 63 -11.17 -12.24 3.95
CA GLY A 63 -11.96 -13.28 3.31
C GLY A 63 -12.60 -12.83 1.99
N LYS A 64 -13.10 -11.58 1.91
CA LYS A 64 -13.69 -11.05 0.67
C LYS A 64 -12.62 -10.79 -0.38
N ALA A 65 -11.50 -10.20 0.04
CA ALA A 65 -10.34 -10.00 -0.83
C ALA A 65 -9.78 -11.33 -1.36
N LEU A 66 -9.73 -12.37 -0.54
CA LEU A 66 -9.27 -13.70 -0.94
C LEU A 66 -10.23 -14.37 -1.93
N ALA A 67 -11.54 -14.28 -1.70
CA ALA A 67 -12.53 -14.75 -2.67
C ALA A 67 -12.37 -14.03 -4.03
N ARG A 68 -12.10 -12.72 -4.00
CA ARG A 68 -11.86 -11.91 -5.21
C ARG A 68 -10.59 -12.34 -5.94
N VAL A 69 -9.47 -12.47 -5.22
CA VAL A 69 -8.18 -12.89 -5.80
C VAL A 69 -8.27 -14.31 -6.36
N THR A 70 -8.91 -15.25 -5.65
CA THR A 70 -9.09 -16.62 -6.14
C THR A 70 -10.03 -16.70 -7.36
N THR A 71 -11.07 -15.87 -7.41
CA THR A 71 -11.91 -15.72 -8.61
C THR A 71 -11.12 -15.17 -9.78
N TRP A 72 -10.24 -14.19 -9.55
CA TRP A 72 -9.33 -13.69 -10.58
C TRP A 72 -8.41 -14.80 -11.07
N ILE A 73 -7.80 -15.60 -10.18
CA ILE A 73 -6.96 -16.76 -10.57
C ILE A 73 -7.74 -17.71 -11.47
N GLU A 74 -8.97 -18.05 -11.08
CA GLU A 74 -9.82 -19.01 -11.79
C GLU A 74 -10.23 -18.50 -13.19
N THR A 75 -10.47 -17.21 -13.33
CA THR A 75 -10.93 -16.60 -14.58
C THR A 75 -9.79 -16.16 -15.50
N ASN A 76 -8.57 -16.04 -14.99
CA ASN A 76 -7.41 -15.64 -15.79
C ASN A 76 -6.89 -16.80 -16.66
N ASP A 77 -6.28 -16.45 -17.79
CA ASP A 77 -5.64 -17.42 -18.68
C ASP A 77 -4.17 -17.61 -18.28
N ILE A 78 -3.74 -18.87 -18.17
CA ILE A 78 -2.35 -19.23 -17.91
C ILE A 78 -1.44 -18.83 -19.08
N LYS A 79 -1.95 -18.89 -20.31
CA LYS A 79 -1.16 -18.59 -21.52
C LYS A 79 -0.99 -17.10 -21.75
N GLU A 80 -2.01 -16.32 -21.39
CA GLU A 80 -2.05 -14.86 -21.56
C GLU A 80 -2.50 -14.18 -20.26
N PRO A 81 -1.65 -14.22 -19.21
CA PRO A 81 -2.04 -13.74 -17.90
C PRO A 81 -2.19 -12.22 -17.88
N LYS A 82 -3.33 -11.75 -17.37
CA LYS A 82 -3.59 -10.31 -17.18
C LYS A 82 -3.31 -9.90 -15.75
N GLN A 83 -2.82 -8.71 -15.51
CA GLN A 83 -2.63 -8.19 -14.14
C GLN A 83 -3.97 -7.96 -13.43
N MET A 84 -3.95 -7.95 -12.10
CA MET A 84 -5.05 -7.38 -11.32
C MET A 84 -5.15 -5.87 -11.56
N THR A 85 -6.35 -5.39 -11.89
CA THR A 85 -6.64 -3.97 -12.10
C THR A 85 -7.89 -3.57 -11.33
N LEU A 86 -8.04 -2.28 -11.01
CA LEU A 86 -9.20 -1.73 -10.32
C LEU A 86 -10.48 -2.05 -11.10
N THR A 87 -10.49 -1.74 -12.40
CA THR A 87 -11.63 -1.99 -13.30
C THR A 87 -11.95 -3.48 -13.42
N GLY A 88 -10.92 -4.32 -13.59
CA GLY A 88 -11.12 -5.77 -13.75
C GLY A 88 -11.68 -6.43 -12.50
N LEU A 89 -11.39 -5.86 -11.32
CA LEU A 89 -11.83 -6.37 -10.02
C LEU A 89 -13.01 -5.59 -9.43
N LYS A 90 -13.48 -4.54 -10.12
CA LYS A 90 -14.54 -3.62 -9.66
C LYS A 90 -14.26 -3.04 -8.27
N LEU A 91 -13.03 -2.55 -8.09
CA LEU A 91 -12.56 -1.94 -6.85
C LEU A 91 -12.68 -0.43 -6.92
N GLU A 92 -13.43 0.15 -5.99
CA GLU A 92 -13.62 1.61 -5.89
C GLU A 92 -13.23 2.17 -4.52
N ARG A 93 -13.39 1.37 -3.46
CA ARG A 93 -13.15 1.81 -2.10
C ARG A 93 -11.71 1.54 -1.66
N PHE A 94 -11.16 2.47 -0.89
CA PHE A 94 -9.79 2.40 -0.39
C PHE A 94 -9.50 1.10 0.39
N ASP A 95 -10.38 0.73 1.32
CA ASP A 95 -10.27 -0.48 2.13
C ASP A 95 -10.21 -1.76 1.27
N ASP A 96 -11.12 -1.87 0.31
CA ASP A 96 -11.16 -2.98 -0.65
C ASP A 96 -9.87 -3.07 -1.49
N ILE A 97 -9.28 -1.94 -1.88
CA ILE A 97 -8.03 -1.89 -2.65
C ILE A 97 -6.86 -2.36 -1.78
N VAL A 98 -6.72 -1.83 -0.55
CA VAL A 98 -5.66 -2.23 0.39
C VAL A 98 -5.71 -3.73 0.67
N LEU A 99 -6.89 -4.24 1.04
CA LEU A 99 -7.07 -5.65 1.38
C LEU A 99 -6.83 -6.58 0.19
N THR A 100 -7.24 -6.18 -1.02
CA THR A 100 -6.99 -6.96 -2.24
C THR A 100 -5.51 -6.99 -2.60
N TYR A 101 -4.81 -5.85 -2.48
CA TYR A 101 -3.37 -5.77 -2.72
C TYR A 101 -2.58 -6.61 -1.71
N ALA A 102 -2.92 -6.49 -0.42
CA ALA A 102 -2.34 -7.30 0.66
C ALA A 102 -2.59 -8.79 0.46
N THR A 103 -3.80 -9.18 0.06
CA THR A 103 -4.14 -10.58 -0.19
C THR A 103 -3.39 -11.15 -1.39
N GLY A 104 -3.18 -10.36 -2.45
CA GLY A 104 -2.31 -10.74 -3.56
C GLY A 104 -0.85 -10.98 -3.13
N TYR A 105 -0.35 -10.19 -2.19
CA TYR A 105 0.95 -10.43 -1.56
C TYR A 105 0.95 -11.70 -0.71
N ALA A 106 -0.05 -11.90 0.15
CA ALA A 106 -0.15 -13.05 1.05
C ALA A 106 -0.25 -14.38 0.29
N MET A 107 -0.99 -14.38 -0.83
CA MET A 107 -1.04 -15.48 -1.80
C MET A 107 0.28 -15.66 -2.57
N ARG A 108 1.26 -14.78 -2.40
CA ARG A 108 2.52 -14.74 -3.16
C ARG A 108 2.26 -14.81 -4.66
N LEU A 109 1.33 -13.99 -5.14
CA LEU A 109 1.17 -13.82 -6.58
C LEU A 109 2.45 -13.25 -7.17
N LYS A 110 2.82 -13.68 -8.38
CA LYS A 110 3.98 -13.13 -9.08
C LYS A 110 3.89 -11.59 -9.17
N ARG A 111 5.01 -10.90 -8.99
CA ARG A 111 5.05 -9.44 -8.78
C ARG A 111 4.44 -8.66 -9.95
N ASP A 112 4.68 -9.13 -11.16
CA ASP A 112 4.17 -8.62 -12.43
C ASP A 112 2.66 -8.81 -12.60
N LEU A 113 2.01 -9.66 -11.80
CA LEU A 113 0.56 -9.89 -11.84
C LEU A 113 -0.19 -9.32 -10.64
N ARG A 114 0.54 -8.95 -9.58
CA ARG A 114 0.00 -8.47 -8.29
C ARG A 114 -0.74 -7.13 -8.39
N GLY A 115 -0.67 -6.46 -9.54
CA GLY A 115 -1.43 -5.26 -9.85
C GLY A 115 -0.69 -3.98 -9.49
N ASP A 116 0.15 -3.52 -10.42
CA ASP A 116 0.75 -2.18 -10.31
C ASP A 116 -0.33 -1.09 -10.32
N ASP A 117 -1.44 -1.34 -10.99
CA ASP A 117 -2.62 -0.47 -10.98
C ASP A 117 -3.19 -0.26 -9.55
N LEU A 118 -3.36 -1.36 -8.78
CA LEU A 118 -3.81 -1.28 -7.38
C LEU A 118 -2.82 -0.48 -6.53
N ARG A 119 -1.51 -0.75 -6.70
CA ARG A 119 -0.44 -0.05 -5.97
C ARG A 119 -0.41 1.44 -6.31
N ASN A 120 -0.56 1.79 -7.59
CA ASN A 120 -0.57 3.18 -8.06
C ASN A 120 -1.80 3.93 -7.54
N ALA A 121 -2.97 3.29 -7.54
CA ALA A 121 -4.17 3.88 -6.97
C ALA A 121 -4.00 4.22 -5.47
N LEU A 122 -3.37 3.34 -4.69
CA LEU A 122 -3.03 3.62 -3.30
C LEU A 122 -2.02 4.77 -3.21
N TYR A 123 -0.97 4.76 -4.03
CA TYR A 123 0.02 5.83 -4.07
C TYR A 123 -0.61 7.19 -4.36
N ASP A 124 -1.49 7.27 -5.36
CA ASP A 124 -2.19 8.50 -5.74
C ASP A 124 -3.14 8.97 -4.64
N TYR A 125 -3.87 8.04 -4.01
CA TYR A 125 -4.75 8.34 -2.87
C TYR A 125 -4.01 9.05 -1.74
N LEU A 126 -2.80 8.56 -1.39
CA LEU A 126 -1.96 9.16 -0.35
C LEU A 126 -1.56 10.62 -0.65
N HIS A 127 -1.48 10.99 -1.93
CA HIS A 127 -1.14 12.34 -2.35
C HIS A 127 -2.34 13.28 -2.42
N GLN A 128 -3.56 12.76 -2.60
CA GLN A 128 -4.77 13.57 -2.74
C GLN A 128 -5.25 14.13 -1.40
N GLY A 129 -5.39 13.28 -0.39
CA GLY A 129 -6.09 13.61 0.86
C GLY A 129 -5.27 13.42 2.13
N SER A 130 -5.80 13.93 3.24
CA SER A 130 -5.29 13.59 4.56
C SER A 130 -5.91 12.27 5.01
N LEU A 131 -5.08 11.33 5.44
CA LEU A 131 -5.55 10.05 5.97
C LEU A 131 -6.27 10.26 7.30
N SER A 132 -7.37 9.55 7.49
CA SER A 132 -7.90 9.24 8.81
C SER A 132 -6.97 8.29 9.58
N HIS A 133 -7.21 8.16 10.88
CA HIS A 133 -6.49 7.17 11.70
C HIS A 133 -6.65 5.75 11.17
N ASP A 134 -7.87 5.36 10.79
CA ASP A 134 -8.18 3.99 10.39
C ASP A 134 -7.51 3.63 9.06
N GLU A 135 -7.46 4.56 8.12
CA GLU A 135 -6.75 4.36 6.86
C GLU A 135 -5.24 4.27 7.07
N PHE A 136 -4.68 5.11 7.95
CA PHE A 136 -3.26 5.06 8.29
C PHE A 136 -2.90 3.72 8.95
N ALA A 137 -3.67 3.30 9.97
CA ALA A 137 -3.47 2.02 10.64
C ALA A 137 -3.61 0.85 9.66
N MET A 138 -4.62 0.89 8.78
CA MET A 138 -4.84 -0.15 7.77
C MET A 138 -3.63 -0.32 6.84
N LEU A 139 -3.02 0.77 6.37
CA LEU A 139 -1.81 0.69 5.54
C LEU A 139 -0.66 0.04 6.32
N VAL A 140 -0.42 0.47 7.56
CA VAL A 140 0.68 -0.04 8.39
C VAL A 140 0.51 -1.52 8.73
N GLU A 141 -0.71 -1.95 9.04
CA GLU A 141 -1.00 -3.33 9.42
C GLU A 141 -1.04 -4.28 8.22
N TRP A 142 -1.63 -3.86 7.10
CA TRP A 142 -1.84 -4.74 5.95
C TRP A 142 -0.74 -4.69 4.90
N LEU A 143 0.00 -3.58 4.80
CA LEU A 143 1.04 -3.38 3.78
C LEU A 143 2.47 -3.26 4.34
N PRO A 144 2.88 -3.95 5.44
CA PRO A 144 4.25 -3.84 5.93
C PRO A 144 5.29 -4.37 4.92
N PHE A 145 4.86 -5.15 3.94
CA PHE A 145 5.70 -5.64 2.84
C PHE A 145 6.03 -4.57 1.78
N ASP A 146 5.26 -3.48 1.68
CA ASP A 146 5.51 -2.38 0.73
C ASP A 146 5.98 -1.15 1.49
N GLY A 147 7.25 -1.17 1.90
CA GLY A 147 7.88 -0.05 2.60
C GLY A 147 7.83 1.28 1.83
N GLY A 148 7.66 1.24 0.49
CA GLY A 148 7.48 2.45 -0.31
C GLY A 148 6.15 3.14 -0.01
N LEU A 149 5.06 2.38 0.06
CA LEU A 149 3.74 2.92 0.44
C LEU A 149 3.71 3.35 1.91
N ILE A 150 4.32 2.58 2.82
CA ILE A 150 4.40 2.95 4.24
C ILE A 150 5.14 4.27 4.43
N LYS A 151 6.33 4.39 3.83
CA LYS A 151 7.12 5.64 3.87
C LYS A 151 6.35 6.82 3.28
N THR A 152 5.60 6.58 2.19
CA THR A 152 4.75 7.61 1.57
C THR A 152 3.66 8.06 2.53
N ALA A 153 2.96 7.13 3.18
CA ALA A 153 1.91 7.44 4.16
C ALA A 153 2.46 8.26 5.34
N VAL A 154 3.60 7.86 5.90
CA VAL A 154 4.31 8.58 6.97
C VAL A 154 4.67 10.00 6.53
N HIS A 155 5.31 10.14 5.37
CA HIS A 155 5.70 11.44 4.83
C HIS A 155 4.49 12.34 4.58
N GLN A 156 3.41 11.82 4.00
CA GLN A 156 2.21 12.60 3.71
C GLN A 156 1.50 13.05 4.99
N ALA A 157 1.36 12.17 5.99
CA ALA A 157 0.80 12.54 7.29
C ALA A 157 1.61 13.66 7.96
N MET A 158 2.94 13.55 7.99
CA MET A 158 3.82 14.56 8.57
C MET A 158 3.85 15.86 7.76
N PHE A 159 3.84 15.78 6.42
CA PHE A 159 3.82 16.95 5.55
C PHE A 159 2.58 17.80 5.78
N ARG A 160 1.43 17.14 5.86
CA ARG A 160 0.14 17.75 6.13
C ARG A 160 0.06 18.34 7.54
N SER A 161 0.61 17.64 8.53
CA SER A 161 0.78 18.16 9.89
C SER A 161 1.66 19.43 9.93
N CYS A 162 2.79 19.43 9.21
CA CYS A 162 3.69 20.59 9.11
C CYS A 162 3.07 21.79 8.40
N LYS A 163 2.25 21.57 7.37
CA LYS A 163 1.49 22.63 6.69
C LYS A 163 0.51 23.35 7.62
N GLY A 164 -0.05 22.65 8.61
CA GLY A 164 -1.01 23.23 9.55
C GLY A 164 -2.37 23.56 8.92
N GLY A 165 -3.24 24.18 9.72
CA GLY A 165 -4.57 24.62 9.28
C GLY A 165 -5.46 23.47 8.82
N THR A 166 -6.17 23.68 7.71
CA THR A 166 -7.12 22.70 7.13
C THR A 166 -6.44 21.45 6.54
N PHE A 167 -5.11 21.45 6.42
CA PHE A 167 -4.37 20.31 5.88
C PHE A 167 -4.07 19.26 6.94
N VAL A 168 -4.08 19.61 8.23
CA VAL A 168 -3.77 18.67 9.32
C VAL A 168 -4.69 17.45 9.23
N PRO A 169 -4.16 16.22 9.33
CA PRO A 169 -4.99 15.03 9.35
C PRO A 169 -6.06 15.11 10.44
N PRO A 170 -7.33 14.74 10.13
CA PRO A 170 -8.45 14.94 11.05
C PRO A 170 -8.24 14.22 12.39
N ASP A 171 -7.57 13.06 12.37
CA ASP A 171 -7.28 12.24 13.53
C ASP A 171 -5.79 12.22 13.90
N MET A 172 -5.04 13.32 13.67
CA MET A 172 -3.59 13.35 13.88
C MET A 172 -3.17 12.87 15.29
N ALA A 173 -3.92 13.20 16.34
CA ALA A 173 -3.62 12.74 17.70
C ALA A 173 -3.71 11.21 17.85
N LYS A 174 -4.70 10.57 17.20
CA LYS A 174 -4.83 9.11 17.20
C LYS A 174 -3.75 8.46 16.33
N ILE A 175 -3.38 9.07 15.21
CA ILE A 175 -2.26 8.62 14.37
C ILE A 175 -0.96 8.61 15.18
N GLU A 176 -0.72 9.65 15.98
CA GLU A 176 0.45 9.72 16.87
C GLU A 176 0.41 8.62 17.94
N GLU A 177 -0.72 8.44 18.64
CA GLU A 177 -0.87 7.39 19.65
C GLU A 177 -0.63 6.00 19.06
N TYR A 178 -1.23 5.73 17.90
CA TYR A 178 -1.02 4.51 17.14
C TYR A 178 0.45 4.32 16.76
N ALA A 179 1.09 5.35 16.20
CA ALA A 179 2.49 5.29 15.76
C ALA A 179 3.47 5.02 16.91
N LYS A 180 3.19 5.58 18.10
CA LYS A 180 3.94 5.28 19.32
C LYS A 180 3.77 3.83 19.74
N ARG A 181 2.53 3.33 19.73
CA ARG A 181 2.20 1.94 20.09
C ARG A 181 2.89 0.92 19.19
N VAL A 182 2.98 1.18 17.88
CA VAL A 182 3.61 0.27 16.91
C VAL A 182 5.09 0.55 16.67
N GLY A 183 5.69 1.49 17.42
CA GLY A 183 7.13 1.75 17.40
C GLY A 183 7.64 2.51 16.17
N MET A 184 6.79 3.23 15.44
CA MET A 184 7.19 3.99 14.24
C MET A 184 7.24 5.50 14.45
N TRP A 185 6.95 5.97 15.67
CA TRP A 185 6.90 7.40 15.96
C TRP A 185 8.22 8.14 15.69
N ASP A 186 9.36 7.52 16.01
CA ASP A 186 10.67 8.13 15.78
C ASP A 186 10.95 8.35 14.28
N GLU A 187 10.53 7.42 13.42
CA GLU A 187 10.60 7.58 11.96
C GLU A 187 9.72 8.74 11.48
N MET A 188 8.50 8.86 12.04
CA MET A 188 7.61 9.98 11.72
C MET A 188 8.22 11.33 12.16
N LEU A 189 8.84 11.39 13.33
CA LEU A 189 9.53 12.60 13.79
C LEU A 189 10.71 12.96 12.90
N ALA A 190 11.51 11.99 12.46
CA ALA A 190 12.59 12.21 11.51
C ALA A 190 12.06 12.81 10.19
N ALA A 191 11.00 12.22 9.64
CA ALA A 191 10.34 12.76 8.44
C ALA A 191 9.85 14.20 8.65
N LYS A 192 9.26 14.51 9.82
CA LYS A 192 8.82 15.86 10.17
C LYS A 192 9.95 16.88 10.14
N VAL A 193 11.12 16.53 10.68
CA VAL A 193 12.32 17.39 10.67
C VAL A 193 12.78 17.66 9.24
N GLU A 194 12.92 16.62 8.42
CA GLU A 194 13.32 16.77 7.02
C GLU A 194 12.34 17.64 6.22
N ILE A 195 11.05 17.46 6.44
CA ILE A 195 10.00 18.22 5.77
C ILE A 195 10.09 19.69 6.14
N LYS A 196 10.23 20.03 7.43
CA LYS A 196 10.35 21.41 7.89
C LYS A 196 11.56 22.10 7.27
N ALA A 197 12.71 21.45 7.28
CA ALA A 197 13.92 21.99 6.65
C ALA A 197 13.72 22.28 5.15
N LYS A 198 13.03 21.39 4.42
CA LYS A 198 12.71 21.59 2.99
C LYS A 198 11.70 22.72 2.77
N MET A 199 10.73 22.88 3.65
CA MET A 199 9.76 23.97 3.59
C MET A 199 10.45 25.32 3.85
N GLU A 200 11.26 25.43 4.90
CA GLU A 200 12.05 26.63 5.21
C GLU A 200 12.99 27.03 4.07
N GLU A 201 13.66 26.06 3.45
CA GLU A 201 14.53 26.31 2.29
C GLU A 201 13.76 26.79 1.06
N ARG A 202 12.56 26.26 0.82
CA ARG A 202 11.69 26.75 -0.25
C ARG A 202 11.23 28.17 0.03
N ASP A 203 10.73 28.43 1.24
CA ASP A 203 10.23 29.75 1.62
C ASP A 203 11.35 30.82 1.58
N ARG A 204 12.60 30.45 1.92
CA ARG A 204 13.79 31.30 1.74
C ARG A 204 14.03 31.64 0.26
N ARG A 205 14.04 30.64 -0.63
CA ARG A 205 14.24 30.83 -2.07
C ARG A 205 13.13 31.70 -2.68
N ASP A 206 11.89 31.48 -2.28
CA ASP A 206 10.75 32.26 -2.74
C ASP A 206 10.85 33.73 -2.28
N ALA A 207 11.28 33.96 -1.03
CA ALA A 207 11.54 35.30 -0.51
C ALA A 207 12.70 36.03 -1.21
N GLU A 208 13.75 35.31 -1.60
CA GLU A 208 14.88 35.86 -2.37
C GLU A 208 14.48 36.19 -3.81
N ALA A 209 13.68 35.34 -4.46
CA ALA A 209 13.15 35.57 -5.81
C ALA A 209 12.12 36.72 -5.86
N GLY A 210 11.35 36.91 -4.78
CA GLY A 210 10.37 37.99 -4.64
C GLY A 210 10.94 39.36 -4.27
N ARG A 211 12.25 39.47 -3.95
CA ARG A 211 12.88 40.78 -3.69
C ARG A 211 13.08 41.52 -5.02
N PRO A 212 12.52 42.74 -5.20
CA PRO A 212 12.80 43.53 -6.38
C PRO A 212 14.31 43.78 -6.47
N LYS A 213 14.91 43.47 -7.62
CA LYS A 213 16.28 43.88 -7.93
C LYS A 213 16.31 45.39 -7.79
N ARG A 214 16.97 45.91 -6.74
CA ARG A 214 17.31 47.34 -6.67
C ARG A 214 18.19 47.63 -7.88
N GLU A 215 17.58 48.16 -8.94
CA GLU A 215 18.31 48.79 -10.03
C GLU A 215 19.18 49.87 -9.41
N LYS A 216 20.49 49.68 -9.51
CA LYS A 216 21.45 50.74 -9.29
C LYS A 216 21.24 51.77 -10.41
N TRP A 217 20.28 52.67 -10.23
CA TRP A 217 20.31 53.97 -10.89
C TRP A 217 21.44 54.77 -10.26
N VAL A 218 22.66 54.55 -10.75
CA VAL A 218 23.76 55.49 -10.55
C VAL A 218 23.51 56.61 -11.55
N GLY A 219 23.06 57.75 -11.04
CA GLY A 219 22.80 58.94 -11.84
C GLY A 219 24.05 59.34 -12.63
N ALA A 220 23.91 59.34 -13.95
CA ALA A 220 24.80 60.06 -14.84
C ALA A 220 24.00 61.21 -15.45
N THR A 221 24.08 62.38 -14.82
CA THR A 221 23.92 63.69 -15.47
C THR A 221 24.59 64.73 -14.57
N ALA A 222 25.92 64.65 -14.51
CA ALA A 222 26.72 65.79 -14.13
C ALA A 222 26.82 66.74 -15.34
N GLY A 223 26.25 67.93 -15.18
CA GLY A 223 26.68 69.20 -15.78
C GLY A 223 27.07 69.23 -17.25
N ALA A 224 26.10 69.55 -18.12
CA ALA A 224 26.37 70.35 -19.32
C ALA A 224 26.01 71.81 -19.01
N ALA A 225 26.99 72.56 -18.52
CA ALA A 225 26.96 74.02 -18.46
C ALA A 225 28.38 74.54 -18.60
N SER A 226 28.76 74.93 -19.82
CA SER A 226 29.64 76.04 -20.23
C SER A 226 30.17 75.76 -21.64
#